data_AF-A0ABC8KQG1-F1
#
_entry.id   AF-A0ABC8KQG1-F1
#
_cell.length_a   1.000
_cell.length_b   1.000
_cell.length_c   1.000
_cell.angle_alpha   90.00
_cell.angle_beta   90.00
_cell.angle_gamma   90.00
#
_symmetry.space_group_name_H-M   'P 1'
#
loop_
_entity.id
_entity.type
_entity.pdbx_description
1 polymer ?
#
loop_
_entity_poly.entity_id
_entity_poly.type
_entity_poly.pdbx_seq_one_letter_code
_entity_poly.pdbx_strand_id
1 'polypeptide(L)'
;MYFLISLFQHYQNFQGHSARLKHWISTGLALLALGLTLHFTHLMPLNKQLYSFSYTCVTSGAAALVFSALYSLVDIMEWKHMFLPLKWIGMNAMLVYVMGAEGILAGFFNGWYYRHPRNTLINWIKEHVFVQVWHSRRVGVLMYVIFAEILFWGLVTGVCHRFKIYWKL
;
A
#
# COMPACT_ATOMS: atom_id res chain seq x y z
N MET A 1 4.42 -9.50 -40.70
CA MET A 1 5.72 -9.36 -40.00
C MET A 1 5.57 -8.75 -38.61
N TYR A 2 4.99 -7.55 -38.45
CA TYR A 2 4.78 -6.89 -37.13
C TYR A 2 3.99 -7.70 -36.09
N PHE A 3 2.96 -8.43 -36.51
CA PHE A 3 2.14 -9.26 -35.61
C PHE A 3 2.95 -10.42 -34.98
N LEU A 4 3.77 -11.11 -35.77
CA LEU A 4 4.66 -12.18 -35.30
C LEU A 4 5.74 -11.66 -34.35
N ILE A 5 6.28 -10.47 -34.63
CA ILE A 5 7.27 -9.81 -33.76
C ILE A 5 6.64 -9.43 -32.41
N SER A 6 5.44 -8.85 -32.43
CA SER A 6 4.70 -8.51 -31.21
C SER A 6 4.35 -9.75 -30.37
N LEU A 7 3.94 -10.84 -31.01
CA LEU A 7 3.58 -12.08 -30.32
C LEU A 7 4.82 -12.76 -29.70
N PHE A 8 5.94 -12.73 -30.41
CA PHE A 8 7.22 -13.24 -29.92
C PHE A 8 7.77 -12.42 -28.75
N GLN A 9 7.70 -11.08 -28.82
CA GLN A 9 8.06 -10.20 -27.70
C GLN A 9 7.16 -10.45 -26.47
N HIS A 10 5.87 -10.64 -26.68
CA HIS A 10 4.95 -10.96 -25.58
C HIS A 10 5.29 -12.32 -24.94
N TYR A 11 5.59 -13.34 -25.75
CA TYR A 11 5.99 -14.66 -25.28
C TYR A 11 7.32 -14.65 -24.50
N GLN A 12 8.35 -13.96 -25.01
CA GLN A 12 9.62 -13.78 -24.31
C GLN A 12 9.44 -13.04 -22.98
N ASN A 13 8.62 -11.99 -22.98
CA ASN A 13 8.27 -11.28 -21.77
C ASN A 13 7.61 -12.24 -20.76
N PHE A 14 6.58 -13.00 -21.14
CA PHE A 14 5.92 -13.95 -20.23
C PHE A 14 6.89 -14.94 -19.59
N GLN A 15 7.77 -15.56 -20.38
CA GLN A 15 8.79 -16.48 -19.85
C GLN A 15 9.71 -15.79 -18.82
N GLY A 16 10.13 -14.55 -19.10
CA GLY A 16 10.92 -13.76 -18.16
C GLY A 16 10.17 -13.35 -16.90
N HIS A 17 8.86 -13.10 -16.95
CA HIS A 17 8.04 -12.81 -15.77
C HIS A 17 7.93 -14.07 -14.89
N SER A 18 7.65 -15.23 -15.48
CA SER A 18 7.54 -16.50 -14.75
C SER A 18 8.85 -16.92 -14.09
N ALA A 19 10.00 -16.73 -14.75
CA ALA A 19 11.31 -17.05 -14.18
C ALA A 19 11.63 -16.18 -12.95
N ARG A 20 11.41 -14.86 -13.04
CA ARG A 20 11.60 -13.93 -11.92
C ARG A 20 10.68 -14.25 -10.74
N LEU A 21 9.40 -14.51 -11.03
CA LEU A 21 8.41 -14.86 -10.02
C LEU A 21 8.79 -16.15 -9.28
N LYS A 22 9.21 -17.19 -10.02
CA LYS A 22 9.69 -18.44 -9.42
C LYS A 22 10.87 -18.21 -8.49
N HIS A 23 11.84 -17.39 -8.92
CA HIS A 23 12.98 -17.05 -8.08
C HIS A 23 12.55 -16.36 -6.79
N TRP A 24 11.75 -15.29 -6.88
CA TRP A 24 11.30 -14.54 -5.69
C TRP A 24 10.44 -15.37 -4.73
N ILE A 25 9.53 -16.20 -5.25
CA ILE A 25 8.72 -17.10 -4.45
C ILE A 25 9.60 -18.15 -3.77
N SER A 26 10.56 -18.75 -4.49
CA SER A 26 11.47 -19.74 -3.91
C SER A 26 12.34 -19.13 -2.80
N THR A 27 12.88 -17.94 -3.01
CA THR A 27 13.68 -17.23 -2.00
C THR A 27 12.83 -16.83 -0.80
N GLY A 28 11.60 -16.36 -1.03
CA GLY A 28 10.67 -15.96 0.02
C GLY A 28 10.24 -17.14 0.89
N LEU A 29 9.91 -18.28 0.27
CA LEU A 29 9.59 -19.53 0.97
C LEU A 29 10.80 -20.06 1.76
N ALA A 30 12.00 -20.03 1.17
CA ALA A 30 13.22 -20.45 1.86
C ALA A 30 13.50 -19.59 3.11
N LEU A 31 13.40 -18.26 2.99
CA LEU A 31 13.56 -17.33 4.10
C LEU A 31 12.49 -17.52 5.20
N LEU A 32 11.23 -17.75 4.81
CA LEU A 32 10.16 -18.05 5.75
C LEU A 32 10.39 -19.37 6.48
N ALA A 33 10.75 -20.43 5.76
CA ALA A 33 11.05 -21.72 6.34
C ALA A 33 12.23 -21.62 7.31
N LEU A 34 13.32 -20.94 6.92
CA LEU A 34 14.48 -20.70 7.79
C LEU A 34 14.10 -19.90 9.04
N GLY A 35 13.34 -18.81 8.88
CA GLY A 35 12.90 -17.99 9.99
C GLY A 35 12.03 -18.76 10.99
N LEU A 36 11.12 -19.61 10.49
CA LEU A 36 10.26 -20.47 11.32
C LEU A 36 11.03 -21.61 11.98
N THR A 37 11.93 -22.30 11.27
CA THR A 37 12.73 -23.38 11.86
C THR A 37 13.64 -22.87 12.96
N LEU A 38 14.26 -21.70 12.79
CA LEU A 38 15.06 -21.02 13.83
C LEU A 38 14.22 -20.70 15.08
N HIS A 39 12.94 -20.38 14.89
CA HIS A 39 12.02 -20.12 15.99
C HIS A 39 11.64 -21.41 16.72
N PHE A 40 11.23 -22.45 15.98
CA PHE A 40 10.80 -23.74 16.55
C PHE A 40 11.94 -24.53 17.22
N THR A 41 13.18 -24.35 16.76
CA THR A 41 14.37 -24.97 17.37
C THR A 41 14.82 -24.26 18.65
N HIS A 42 14.08 -23.25 19.13
CA HIS A 42 14.41 -22.43 20.30
C HIS A 42 15.78 -21.72 20.24
N LEU A 43 16.44 -21.70 19.06
CA LEU A 43 17.73 -21.05 18.88
C LEU A 43 17.62 -19.53 19.07
N MET A 44 16.54 -18.92 18.55
CA MET A 44 16.27 -17.48 18.74
C MET A 44 14.76 -17.19 18.79
N PRO A 45 14.26 -16.49 19.82
CA PRO A 45 12.86 -16.09 19.89
C PRO A 45 12.53 -14.99 18.87
N LEU A 46 11.28 -14.98 18.42
CA LEU A 46 10.70 -13.91 17.61
C LEU A 46 10.40 -12.70 18.51
N ASN A 47 11.40 -11.86 18.75
CA ASN A 47 11.23 -10.64 19.53
C ASN A 47 11.37 -9.38 18.65
N LYS A 48 10.41 -8.46 18.76
CA LYS A 48 10.34 -7.19 18.01
C LYS A 48 11.32 -6.13 18.54
N GLN A 49 11.71 -6.22 19.82
CA GLN A 49 12.58 -5.22 20.46
C GLN A 49 14.08 -5.39 20.15
N LEU A 50 14.53 -6.58 19.72
CA LEU A 50 15.95 -6.85 19.48
C LEU A 50 16.33 -7.09 18.00
N TYR A 51 15.39 -6.97 17.05
CA TYR A 51 15.67 -7.30 15.62
C TYR A 51 16.39 -8.65 15.47
N SER A 52 15.77 -9.72 16.00
CA SER A 52 16.32 -11.08 15.90
C SER A 52 16.42 -11.53 14.44
N PHE A 53 17.46 -12.30 14.11
CA PHE A 53 17.68 -12.84 12.76
C PHE A 53 16.48 -13.65 12.26
N SER A 54 15.87 -14.47 13.14
CA SER A 54 14.64 -15.22 12.82
C SER A 54 13.48 -14.29 12.42
N TYR A 55 13.29 -13.17 13.14
CA TYR A 55 12.25 -12.18 12.83
C TYR A 55 12.49 -11.50 11.48
N THR A 56 13.73 -11.12 11.19
CA THR A 56 14.12 -10.55 9.90
C THR A 56 13.87 -11.53 8.77
N CYS A 57 14.25 -12.81 8.91
CA CYS A 57 14.00 -13.84 7.90
C CYS A 57 12.51 -14.07 7.63
N VAL A 58 11.69 -14.18 8.69
CA VAL A 58 10.23 -14.33 8.55
C VAL A 58 9.62 -13.12 7.85
N THR A 59 9.95 -11.90 8.30
CA THR A 59 9.39 -10.68 7.72
C THR A 59 9.86 -10.43 6.30
N SER A 60 11.14 -10.67 5.99
CA SER A 60 11.66 -10.56 4.62
C SER A 60 11.06 -11.61 3.69
N GLY A 61 10.87 -12.85 4.16
CA GLY A 61 10.25 -13.91 3.38
C GLY A 61 8.77 -13.63 3.11
N ALA A 62 8.02 -13.18 4.13
CA ALA A 62 6.64 -12.73 3.96
C ALA A 62 6.54 -11.54 2.98
N ALA A 63 7.42 -10.54 3.10
CA ALA A 63 7.47 -9.41 2.20
C ALA A 63 7.76 -9.84 0.75
N ALA A 64 8.69 -10.77 0.52
CA ALA A 64 8.98 -11.31 -0.81
C ALA A 64 7.78 -12.05 -1.42
N LEU A 65 7.00 -12.79 -0.63
CA LEU A 65 5.77 -13.44 -1.11
C LEU A 65 4.68 -12.43 -1.44
N VAL A 66 4.45 -11.44 -0.58
CA VAL A 66 3.48 -10.37 -0.83
C VAL A 66 3.87 -9.58 -2.08
N PHE A 67 5.16 -9.25 -2.23
CA PHE A 67 5.67 -8.59 -3.43
C PHE A 67 5.44 -9.43 -4.68
N SER A 68 5.71 -10.73 -4.63
CA SER A 68 5.47 -11.65 -5.75
C SER A 68 3.98 -11.72 -6.12
N ALA A 69 3.08 -11.73 -5.13
CA ALA A 69 1.64 -11.72 -5.35
C ALA A 69 1.17 -10.42 -6.02
N LEU A 70 1.62 -9.26 -5.51
CA LEU A 70 1.32 -7.95 -6.09
C LEU A 70 1.86 -7.82 -7.52
N TYR A 71 3.07 -8.33 -7.78
CA TYR A 71 3.66 -8.35 -9.11
C TYR A 71 2.82 -9.18 -10.09
N SER A 72 2.41 -10.39 -9.70
CA SER A 72 1.48 -11.20 -10.51
C SER A 72 0.18 -10.45 -10.81
N LEU A 73 -0.42 -9.82 -9.79
CA LEU A 73 -1.69 -9.12 -9.92
C LEU A 73 -1.59 -7.88 -10.84
N VAL A 74 -0.51 -7.11 -10.74
CA VAL A 74 -0.36 -5.85 -11.49
C VAL A 74 0.22 -6.09 -12.88
N ASP A 75 1.27 -6.90 -12.99
CA ASP A 75 2.04 -7.05 -14.23
C ASP A 75 1.59 -8.22 -15.10
N ILE A 76 1.04 -9.30 -14.52
CA ILE A 76 0.53 -10.45 -15.30
C ILE A 76 -0.96 -10.30 -15.61
N MET A 77 -1.78 -9.90 -14.62
CA MET A 77 -3.22 -9.66 -14.84
C MET A 77 -3.52 -8.27 -15.43
N GLU A 78 -2.50 -7.45 -15.66
CA GLU A 78 -2.58 -6.11 -16.26
C GLU A 78 -3.57 -5.14 -15.58
N TRP A 79 -3.86 -5.32 -14.29
CA TRP A 79 -4.74 -4.43 -13.50
C TRP A 79 -4.12 -3.07 -13.17
N LYS A 80 -3.16 -2.62 -13.99
CA LYS A 80 -2.35 -1.40 -13.82
C LYS A 80 -3.21 -0.15 -13.60
N HIS A 81 -4.40 -0.10 -14.22
CA HIS A 81 -5.30 1.05 -14.09
C HIS A 81 -5.89 1.21 -12.69
N MET A 82 -6.19 0.11 -11.99
CA MET A 82 -6.72 0.16 -10.61
C MET A 82 -5.64 0.62 -9.62
N PHE A 83 -4.37 0.34 -9.91
CA PHE A 83 -3.23 0.70 -9.08
C PHE A 83 -2.58 2.04 -9.45
N LEU A 84 -3.07 2.75 -10.46
CA LEU A 84 -2.62 4.11 -10.83
C LEU A 84 -2.62 5.11 -9.65
N PRO A 85 -3.71 5.24 -8.86
CA PRO A 85 -3.69 6.16 -7.72
C PRO A 85 -2.63 5.75 -6.68
N LEU A 86 -2.45 4.44 -6.45
CA LEU A 86 -1.41 3.94 -5.55
C LEU A 86 0.01 4.26 -6.08
N LYS A 87 0.20 4.20 -7.40
CA LYS A 87 1.45 4.62 -8.04
C LYS A 87 1.70 6.12 -7.85
N TRP A 88 0.71 6.98 -8.02
CA TRP A 88 0.87 8.44 -7.80
C TRP A 88 1.21 8.78 -6.36
N ILE A 89 0.53 8.12 -5.41
CA ILE A 89 0.84 8.21 -3.98
C ILE A 89 2.28 7.77 -3.73
N GLY A 90 2.70 6.62 -4.27
CA GLY A 90 4.05 6.09 -4.11
C GLY A 90 5.14 6.99 -4.70
N MET A 91 4.88 7.63 -5.84
CA MET A 91 5.82 8.59 -6.46
C MET A 91 6.01 9.88 -5.62
N ASN A 92 5.05 10.20 -4.75
CA ASN A 92 5.06 11.35 -3.85
C ASN A 92 4.97 10.91 -2.37
N ALA A 93 5.50 9.73 -2.04
CA ALA A 93 5.30 9.12 -0.73
C ALA A 93 5.80 10.01 0.43
N MET A 94 6.91 10.73 0.25
CA MET A 94 7.45 11.63 1.26
C MET A 94 6.51 12.81 1.54
N LEU A 95 5.99 13.41 0.48
CA LEU A 95 5.03 14.52 0.56
C LEU A 95 3.76 14.07 1.30
N VAL A 96 3.23 12.88 0.96
CA VAL A 96 2.05 12.31 1.61
C VAL A 96 2.34 12.01 3.08
N TYR A 97 3.51 11.46 3.39
CA TYR A 97 3.91 11.16 4.76
C TYR A 97 3.99 12.42 5.63
N VAL A 98 4.70 13.45 5.20
CA VAL A 98 4.87 14.70 5.96
C VAL A 98 3.51 15.37 6.15
N MET A 99 2.73 15.51 5.09
CA MET A 99 1.43 16.19 5.20
C MET A 99 0.37 15.39 5.97
N GLY A 100 0.43 14.06 5.92
CA GLY A 100 -0.38 13.19 6.77
C GLY A 100 0.00 13.30 8.24
N ALA A 101 1.31 13.33 8.55
CA ALA A 101 1.83 13.49 9.92
C ALA A 101 1.45 14.86 10.53
N GLU A 102 1.51 15.93 9.74
CA GLU A 102 1.06 17.27 10.13
C GLU A 102 -0.48 17.38 10.21
N GLY A 103 -1.20 16.32 9.85
CA GLY A 103 -2.66 16.28 9.92
C GLY A 103 -3.33 17.31 9.01
N ILE A 104 -2.70 17.70 7.89
CA ILE A 104 -3.17 18.76 6.99
C ILE A 104 -4.58 18.48 6.50
N LEU A 105 -4.92 17.21 6.28
CA LEU A 105 -6.27 16.74 5.99
C LEU A 105 -7.29 17.14 7.07
N ALA A 106 -6.99 16.78 8.31
CA ALA A 106 -7.82 17.13 9.45
C ALA A 106 -7.87 18.65 9.62
N GLY A 107 -6.76 19.36 9.44
CA GLY A 107 -6.70 20.83 9.48
C GLY A 107 -7.57 21.48 8.41
N PHE A 108 -7.51 21.02 7.17
CA PHE A 108 -8.29 21.52 6.05
C PHE A 108 -9.80 21.37 6.28
N PHE A 109 -10.25 20.20 6.72
CA PHE A 109 -11.66 19.97 7.00
C PHE A 109 -12.14 20.56 8.33
N ASN A 110 -11.28 20.71 9.34
CA ASN A 110 -11.62 21.42 10.58
C ASN A 110 -11.70 22.93 10.38
N GLY A 111 -10.98 23.50 9.40
CA GLY A 111 -11.05 24.91 9.04
C GLY A 111 -12.41 25.31 8.42
N TRP A 112 -13.17 24.36 7.89
CA TRP A 112 -14.51 24.60 7.35
C TRP A 112 -15.59 24.31 8.39
N TYR A 113 -15.92 25.33 9.19
CA TYR A 113 -16.97 25.24 10.20
C TYR A 113 -18.36 25.18 9.55
N TYR A 114 -19.11 24.11 9.82
CA TYR A 114 -20.51 24.00 9.39
C TYR A 114 -21.44 24.39 10.55
N ARG A 115 -22.00 25.60 10.48
CA ARG A 115 -23.10 26.13 11.32
C ARG A 115 -22.80 26.36 12.82
N HIS A 116 -21.96 25.56 13.49
CA HIS A 116 -21.53 25.79 14.89
C HIS A 116 -20.07 25.37 15.14
N PRO A 117 -19.32 26.03 16.06
CA PRO A 117 -17.93 25.68 16.40
C PRO A 117 -17.74 24.26 16.99
N ARG A 118 -18.83 23.58 17.34
CA ARG A 118 -18.83 22.21 17.89
C ARG A 118 -19.07 21.11 16.84
N ASN A 119 -19.52 21.45 15.63
CA ASN A 119 -19.84 20.49 14.57
C ASN A 119 -18.94 20.73 13.36
N THR A 120 -17.78 20.07 13.34
CA THR A 120 -16.88 20.08 12.18
C THR A 120 -17.47 19.21 11.07
N LEU A 121 -17.19 19.57 9.81
CA LEU A 121 -17.60 18.82 8.62
C LEU A 121 -17.21 17.34 8.72
N ILE A 122 -16.07 17.08 9.35
CA ILE A 122 -15.57 15.75 9.69
C ILE A 122 -16.56 14.97 10.56
N ASN A 123 -17.12 15.59 11.61
CA ASN A 123 -18.08 14.91 12.48
C ASN A 123 -19.39 14.62 11.75
N TRP A 124 -19.86 15.54 10.89
CA TRP A 124 -21.04 15.32 10.07
C TRP A 124 -20.85 14.18 9.06
N ILE A 125 -19.75 14.16 8.30
CA ILE A 125 -19.43 13.08 7.35
C ILE A 125 -19.27 11.74 8.10
N LYS A 126 -18.59 11.74 9.25
CA LYS A 126 -18.43 10.53 10.08
C LYS A 126 -19.79 9.99 10.53
N GLU A 127 -20.66 10.83 11.06
CA GLU A 127 -21.97 10.41 11.58
C GLU A 127 -22.93 9.96 10.47
N HIS A 128 -23.03 10.70 9.37
CA HIS A 128 -24.00 10.41 8.30
C HIS A 128 -23.54 9.32 7.32
N VAL A 129 -22.25 9.27 6.94
CA VAL A 129 -21.77 8.36 5.89
C VAL A 129 -21.27 7.03 6.47
N PHE A 130 -20.61 7.05 7.64
CA PHE A 130 -19.90 5.87 8.15
C PHE A 130 -20.56 5.23 9.38
N VAL A 131 -21.02 6.02 10.35
CA VAL A 131 -21.65 5.49 11.58
C VAL A 131 -23.03 4.91 11.29
N GLN A 132 -23.80 5.54 10.39
CA GLN A 132 -25.14 5.06 10.01
C GLN A 132 -25.10 3.73 9.23
N VAL A 133 -24.04 3.50 8.44
CA VAL A 133 -23.85 2.26 7.67
C VAL A 133 -23.33 1.11 8.54
N TRP A 134 -22.43 1.38 9.51
CA TRP A 134 -21.70 0.32 10.21
C TRP A 134 -21.98 0.17 11.71
N HIS A 135 -22.90 0.98 12.28
CA HIS A 135 -23.40 0.90 13.67
C HIS A 135 -22.33 0.96 14.80
N SER A 136 -21.05 1.13 14.47
CA SER A 136 -19.94 1.17 15.44
C SER A 136 -19.01 2.35 15.16
N ARG A 137 -18.85 3.21 16.17
CA ARG A 137 -18.07 4.46 16.08
C ARG A 137 -16.58 4.20 15.80
N ARG A 138 -15.99 3.14 16.34
CA ARG A 138 -14.56 2.83 16.13
C ARG A 138 -14.28 2.38 14.70
N VAL A 139 -15.12 1.49 14.18
CA VAL A 139 -14.97 0.98 12.81
C VAL A 139 -15.25 2.08 11.79
N GLY A 140 -16.26 2.93 12.04
CA GLY A 140 -16.55 4.08 11.19
C GLY A 140 -15.40 5.08 11.10
N VAL A 141 -14.70 5.34 12.22
CA VAL A 141 -13.52 6.22 12.21
C VAL A 141 -12.35 5.59 11.47
N LEU A 142 -12.06 4.30 11.66
CA LEU A 142 -11.01 3.61 10.92
C LEU A 142 -11.29 3.59 9.41
N MET A 143 -12.54 3.31 9.02
CA MET A 143 -12.95 3.27 7.62
C MET A 143 -12.87 4.66 6.98
N TYR A 144 -13.27 5.71 7.70
CA TYR A 144 -13.11 7.09 7.26
C TYR A 144 -11.64 7.41 7.00
N VAL A 145 -10.76 7.09 7.95
CA VAL A 145 -9.32 7.32 7.79
C VAL A 145 -8.82 6.56 6.56
N ILE A 146 -9.07 5.26 6.45
CA ILE A 146 -8.56 4.46 5.33
C ILE A 146 -9.11 4.96 3.99
N PHE A 147 -10.42 5.13 3.84
CA PHE A 147 -11.00 5.50 2.55
C PHE A 147 -10.81 6.98 2.23
N ALA A 148 -11.13 7.89 3.15
CA ALA A 148 -11.07 9.32 2.87
C ALA A 148 -9.63 9.80 2.74
N GLU A 149 -8.70 9.31 3.56
CA GLU A 149 -7.29 9.71 3.50
C GLU A 149 -6.60 9.15 2.25
N ILE A 150 -6.81 7.87 1.93
CA ILE A 150 -6.23 7.28 0.71
C ILE A 150 -6.81 7.93 -0.54
N LEU A 151 -8.14 8.17 -0.59
CA LEU A 151 -8.76 8.85 -1.73
C LEU A 151 -8.29 10.29 -1.86
N PHE A 152 -8.23 11.03 -0.76
CA PHE A 152 -7.75 12.41 -0.76
C PHE A 152 -6.30 12.49 -1.24
N TRP A 153 -5.39 11.71 -0.65
CA TRP A 153 -3.99 11.72 -1.06
C TRP A 153 -3.79 11.18 -2.47
N GLY A 154 -4.60 10.21 -2.90
CA GLY A 154 -4.63 9.75 -4.29
C GLY A 154 -5.00 10.85 -5.27
N LEU A 155 -5.96 11.71 -4.92
CA LEU A 155 -6.36 12.86 -5.73
C LEU A 155 -5.27 13.94 -5.71
N VAL A 156 -4.77 14.32 -4.53
CA VAL A 156 -3.72 15.35 -4.39
C VAL A 156 -2.46 14.95 -5.16
N THR A 157 -1.98 13.73 -4.98
CA THR A 157 -0.80 13.23 -5.70
C THR A 157 -1.05 13.03 -7.18
N GLY A 158 -2.29 12.69 -7.59
CA GLY A 158 -2.70 12.67 -8.99
C GLY A 158 -2.63 14.05 -9.64
N VAL A 159 -3.02 15.10 -8.91
CA VAL A 159 -2.88 16.50 -9.35
C VAL A 159 -1.40 16.89 -9.43
N CYS A 160 -0.60 16.61 -8.40
CA CYS A 160 0.85 16.84 -8.42
C CYS A 160 1.54 16.14 -9.60
N HIS A 161 1.14 14.90 -9.89
CA HIS A 161 1.63 14.14 -11.02
C HIS A 161 1.30 14.82 -12.36
N ARG A 162 0.10 15.41 -12.52
CA ARG A 162 -0.23 16.21 -13.72
C ARG A 162 0.69 17.40 -13.89
N PHE A 163 1.10 18.04 -12.78
CA PHE A 163 2.06 19.14 -12.79
C PHE A 163 3.53 18.67 -12.82
N LYS A 164 3.79 17.36 -12.88
CA LYS A 164 5.14 16.74 -12.83
C LYS A 164 5.96 17.16 -11.60
N ILE A 165 5.30 17.50 -10.50
CA ILE A 165 5.94 17.84 -9.24
C ILE A 165 6.14 16.53 -8.47
N TYR A 166 7.41 16.20 -8.21
CA TYR A 166 7.80 15.03 -7.44
C TYR A 166 8.74 15.46 -6.32
N TRP A 167 8.26 15.40 -5.09
CA TRP A 167 9.13 15.66 -3.95
C TRP A 167 9.92 14.39 -3.63
N LYS A 168 11.20 14.40 -3.99
CA LYS A 168 12.17 13.37 -3.65
C LYS A 168 13.15 13.94 -2.61
N LEU A 169 13.63 13.08 -1.72
CA LEU A 169 14.74 13.37 -0.81
C LEU A 169 16.07 13.08 -1.53
#